data_AF-A0A485NZE5-F1
#
_entry.id   AF-A0A485NZE5-F1
#
_cell.length_a   1.000
_cell.length_b   1.000
_cell.length_c   1.000
_cell.angle_alpha   90.00
_cell.angle_beta   90.00
_cell.angle_gamma   90.00
#
_symmetry.space_group_name_H-M   'P 1'
#
loop_
_entity.id
_entity.type
_entity.pdbx_description
1 polymer ?
#
loop_
_entity_poly.entity_id
_entity_poly.type
_entity_poly.pdbx_seq_one_letter_code
_entity_poly.pdbx_strand_id
1 'polypeptide(L)' 'MEVFSYHQGLRKWVEVGNSGIFRPEMLLPMGLPENVSVIAWGLSLERPTMIKYGINNIRELVGHKV' A
#
# COMPACT_ATOMS: atom_id res chain seq x y z
N MET A 1 11.12 -1.10 0.36
CA MET A 1 11.11 -0.49 1.71
C MET A 1 9.68 -0.43 2.19
N GLU A 2 9.41 -1.10 3.30
CA GLU A 2 8.11 -1.04 3.98
C GLU A 2 7.97 0.27 4.76
N VAL A 3 6.76 0.81 4.81
CA VAL A 3 6.43 2.06 5.51
C VAL A 3 5.52 1.72 6.69
N PHE A 4 5.91 2.16 7.88
CA PHE A 4 5.18 1.92 9.12
C PHE A 4 4.73 3.24 9.76
N SER A 5 3.57 3.22 10.41
CA SER A 5 3.08 4.34 11.22
C SER A 5 2.56 3.84 12.56
N TYR A 6 2.78 4.61 13.62
CA TYR A 6 2.29 4.28 14.95
C TYR A 6 0.81 4.62 15.08
N HIS A 7 -0.03 3.61 15.31
CA HIS A 7 -1.47 3.79 15.44
C HIS A 7 -1.88 3.95 16.91
N GLN A 8 -2.35 5.14 17.28
CA GLN A 8 -2.70 5.46 18.68
C GLN A 8 -3.79 4.54 19.25
N GLY A 9 -4.85 4.25 18.49
CA GLY A 9 -5.95 3.39 18.96
C GLY A 9 -5.58 1.92 19.15
N LEU A 10 -4.54 1.45 18.45
CA LEU A 10 -4.03 0.07 18.56
C LEU A 10 -2.76 -0.02 19.40
N ARG A 11 -2.20 1.14 19.80
CA ARG A 11 -0.96 1.31 20.57
C ARG A 11 0.24 0.53 20.01
N LYS A 12 0.33 0.40 18.68
CA LYS A 12 1.38 -0.36 17.99
C LYS A 12 1.79 0.28 16.67
N TRP A 13 2.99 -0.06 16.21
CA TRP A 13 3.42 0.21 14.83
C TRP A 13 2.66 -0.71 13.88
N VAL A 14 2.07 -0.13 12.84
CA VAL A 14 1.30 -0.85 11.81
C VAL A 14 1.90 -0.53 10.45
N GLU A 15 2.03 -1.55 9.61
CA GLU A 15 2.41 -1.38 8.21
C GLU A 15 1.31 -0.62 7.47
N VAL A 16 1.67 0.53 6.88
CA VAL A 16 0.74 1.38 6.13
C VAL A 16 0.89 1.24 4.62
N GLY A 17 2.02 0.73 4.14
CA GLY A 17 2.25 0.49 2.73
C GLY A 17 3.67 0.01 2.45
N ASN A 18 3.93 -0.26 1.17
CA ASN A 18 5.24 -0.69 0.69
C ASN A 18 5.67 0.19 -0.48
N SER A 19 6.98 0.32 -0.66
CA SER A 19 7.59 1.17 -1.68
C SER A 19 8.85 0.53 -2.25
N GLY A 20 9.27 0.98 -3.42
CA GLY A 20 10.49 0.51 -4.05
C GLY A 20 10.92 1.37 -5.22
N ILE A 21 12.09 1.01 -5.73
CA ILE A 21 12.63 1.53 -7.00
C ILE A 21 12.48 0.39 -8.00
N PHE A 22 11.93 0.70 -9.17
CA PHE A 22 11.85 -0.28 -10.24
C PHE A 22 13.25 -0.69 -10.69
N ARG A 23 13.42 -1.99 -10.87
CA ARG A 23 14.66 -2.59 -11.31
C ARG A 23 14.93 -2.26 -12.79
N PRO A 24 16.20 -2.05 -13.19
CA PRO A 24 16.54 -1.82 -14.59
C PRO A 24 16.02 -2.94 -15.52
N GLU A 25 16.06 -4.20 -15.08
CA GLU A 25 15.60 -5.34 -15.88
C GLU A 25 14.08 -5.33 -16.17
N MET A 26 13.31 -4.50 -15.44
CA MET A 26 11.89 -4.26 -15.72
C MET A 26 11.69 -3.03 -16.63
N LEU A 27 12.47 -1.96 -16.43
CA LEU A 27 12.32 -0.70 -17.17
C LEU A 27 12.94 -0.73 -18.57
N LEU A 28 14.13 -1.33 -18.72
CA LEU A 28 14.87 -1.32 -19.98
C LEU A 28 14.13 -2.06 -21.12
N PRO A 29 13.48 -3.22 -20.91
CA PRO A 29 12.67 -3.86 -21.95
C PRO A 29 11.44 -3.05 -22.38
N MET A 30 11.01 -2.07 -21.59
CA MET A 30 9.91 -1.16 -21.93
C MET A 30 10.36 0.03 -22.80
N GLY A 31 11.67 0.15 -23.08
CA GLY A 31 12.25 1.21 -23.91
C GLY A 31 12.55 2.52 -23.19
N LEU A 32 12.59 2.51 -21.85
CA LEU A 32 12.98 3.68 -21.07
C LEU A 32 14.50 3.92 -21.16
N PRO A 33 14.98 5.18 -21.27
CA PRO A 33 16.41 5.49 -21.27
C PRO A 33 17.13 5.02 -20.00
N GLU A 34 18.40 4.60 -20.11
CA GLU A 34 19.18 4.08 -18.97
C GLU A 34 19.37 5.09 -17.84
N ASN A 35 19.32 6.39 -18.14
CA ASN A 35 19.42 7.45 -17.15
C ASN A 35 18.08 7.78 -16.47
N VAL A 36 17.00 7.03 -16.77
CA VAL A 36 15.70 7.16 -16.12
C VAL A 36 15.57 6.07 -15.05
N SER A 37 15.20 6.48 -13.85
CA SER A 37 14.85 5.58 -12.73
C SER A 37 13.46 5.94 -12.22
N VAL A 38 12.68 4.93 -11.85
CA VAL A 38 11.30 5.10 -11.42
C VAL A 38 11.12 4.59 -10.00
N ILE A 39 10.51 5.41 -9.15
CA ILE A 39 10.09 5.04 -7.80
C ILE A 39 8.58 4.80 -7.76
N ALA A 40 8.14 3.84 -6.95
CA ALA A 40 6.72 3.56 -6.77
C ALA A 40 6.42 3.12 -5.34
N TRP A 41 5.17 3.32 -4.93
CA TRP A 41 4.64 2.83 -3.66
C TRP A 41 3.18 2.41 -3.80
N GLY A 42 2.71 1.60 -2.86
CA GLY A 42 1.33 1.12 -2.81
C GLY A 42 0.85 0.93 -1.39
N LEU A 43 -0.44 1.18 -1.18
CA LEU A 43 -1.16 0.89 0.05
C LEU A 43 -2.57 0.41 -0.27
N SER A 44 -3.17 -0.37 0.63
CA SER A 44 -4.57 -0.78 0.55
C SER A 44 -5.49 0.36 0.97
N LEU A 45 -6.66 0.46 0.32
CA LEU A 45 -7.70 1.42 0.70
C LEU A 45 -8.57 0.88 1.84
N GLU A 46 -8.80 -0.43 1.85
CA GLU A 46 -9.70 -1.12 2.76
C GLU A 46 -9.20 -1.04 4.19
N ARG A 47 -7.90 -1.27 4.42
CA ARG A 47 -7.32 -1.30 5.79
C ARG A 47 -7.41 0.06 6.50
N PRO A 48 -6.99 1.21 5.92
CA PRO A 48 -7.21 2.51 6.53
C PRO A 48 -8.70 2.84 6.73
N THR A 49 -9.55 2.43 5.79
CA THR A 49 -11.00 2.68 5.85
C THR A 49 -11.64 1.92 7.01
N MET A 50 -11.31 0.64 7.17
CA MET A 50 -11.78 -0.19 8.28
C MET A 50 -11.35 0.38 9.64
N ILE A 51 -10.08 0.80 9.75
CA ILE A 51 -9.56 1.44 10.98
C ILE A 51 -10.27 2.76 11.28
N LYS A 52 -10.42 3.63 10.26
CA LYS A 52 -11.04 4.96 10.41
C LYS A 52 -12.51 4.88 10.82
N TYR A 53 -13.26 3.92 10.28
CA TYR A 53 -14.69 3.76 10.54
C TYR A 53 -15.01 2.68 11.59
N GLY A 54 -13.99 2.07 12.22
CA GLY A 54 -14.20 1.04 13.25
C GLY A 54 -14.86 -0.24 12.73
N ILE A 55 -14.70 -0.55 11.45
CA ILE A 55 -15.28 -1.73 10.80
C ILE A 55 -14.32 -2.91 11.00
N ASN A 56 -14.79 -3.97 11.64
CA ASN A 56 -13.97 -5.15 11.93
C ASN A 56 -14.04 -6.24 10.85
N ASN A 57 -14.97 -6.13 9.89
CA ASN A 57 -15.16 -7.10 8.83
C ASN A 57 -15.19 -6.42 7.44
N ILE A 58 -14.27 -6.81 6.56
CA ILE A 58 -14.18 -6.24 5.20
C ILE A 58 -15.45 -6.44 4.38
N ARG A 59 -16.23 -7.50 4.63
CA ARG A 59 -17.49 -7.78 3.93
C ARG A 59 -18.59 -6.77 4.23
N GLU A 60 -18.47 -6.07 5.36
CA GLU A 60 -19.40 -4.99 5.69
C GLU A 60 -19.09 -3.72 4.90
N LEU A 61 -17.83 -3.57 4.46
CA LEU A 61 -17.31 -2.44 3.70
C LEU A 61 -17.44 -2.64 2.19
N VAL A 62 -17.10 -3.83 1.68
CA VAL A 62 -17.05 -4.11 0.23
C VAL A 62 -17.72 -5.45 -0.08
N GLY A 63 -18.58 -5.46 -1.09
CA GLY A 63 -19.26 -6.66 -1.60
C GLY A 63 -20.78 -6.54 -1.60
N HIS A 64 -21.43 -7.50 -2.27
CA HIS A 64 -22.89 -7.65 -2.22
C HIS A 64 -23.31 -8.19 -0.86
N LYS A 65 -24.35 -7.62 -0.27
CA LYS A 65 -24.92 -8.11 0.99
C LYS A 65 -26.05 -9.09 0.63
N VAL A 66 -25.86 -10.36 0.99
CA VAL A 66 -26.90 -11.41 0.95
C VAL A 66 -27.52 -11.51 2.33
#